data_AF-A0AAD7MPZ8-F1
#
_entry.id   AF-A0AAD7MPZ8-F1
#
_cell.length_a   1.000
_cell.length_b   1.000
_cell.length_c   1.000
_cell.angle_alpha   90.00
_cell.angle_beta   90.00
_cell.angle_gamma   90.00
#
_symmetry.space_group_name_H-M   'P 1'
#
loop_
_entity.id
_entity.type
_entity.pdbx_description
1 polymer ?
#
loop_
_entity_poly.entity_id
_entity_poly.type
_entity_poly.pdbx_seq_one_letter_code
_entity_poly.pdbx_strand_id
1 'polypeptide(L)'
;MQTLCSSRSRDEVYEKAKQSQKTNQWSLRKDGVYTADARAITRTRVKGGCSQGKVGVIIQFIAKKQNMSRRTVQRALIEGGIATRLQVVHEMVQADGATLSSDATSLRGENYEGAFVMINKGTTHKMRMLSLTSTVLHGSETQLVNLKHQISSICTLYRRSPLGQRSQFNFEGGNGDHAADVKKFHRLGKEWKKESSRILLGYEEPGRMEPQKVIDVVREILEKNLAEAGGADAWKQLPDAEKNVRTKSSMDTLALRLGEEVFSLLPPETKREINLFFWAGCSMRKELNCCKVFDEGMQEHYEEHPELEPPVLLANKDNAATIELAEDTGESTPAHRKLMDFVENNKTKRSWNHMEQNIVKGLNCKTTISLTLCLFTMAVMHPYAAAVRGSGLEELNMLDLRPFHQSVKAHMRKLIANSDPLISTAPDSYKFATLDGK
;
A
#
# COMPACT_ATOMS: atom_id res chain seq x y z
N MET A 1 73.00 40.31 -4.97
CA MET A 1 71.81 40.69 -5.77
C MET A 1 71.50 39.51 -6.67
N GLN A 2 70.67 38.52 -6.33
CA GLN A 2 69.28 38.56 -5.86
C GLN A 2 68.38 39.46 -6.70
N THR A 3 67.95 38.95 -7.84
CA THR A 3 66.61 39.14 -8.43
C THR A 3 66.49 38.27 -9.68
N LEU A 4 65.26 37.88 -10.05
CA LEU A 4 64.86 37.19 -11.30
C LEU A 4 64.71 35.65 -11.26
N CYS A 5 64.02 35.10 -10.26
CA CYS A 5 63.31 33.82 -10.48
C CYS A 5 62.10 33.59 -9.55
N SER A 6 61.38 34.65 -9.14
CA SER A 6 60.23 34.53 -8.22
C SER A 6 58.90 35.08 -8.76
N SER A 7 58.90 35.78 -9.91
CA SER A 7 57.66 36.30 -10.51
C SER A 7 56.89 35.19 -11.23
N ARG A 8 57.59 34.39 -12.06
CA ARG A 8 56.97 33.31 -12.85
C ARG A 8 56.30 32.23 -11.99
N SER A 9 56.91 31.85 -10.86
CA SER A 9 56.32 30.87 -9.94
C SER A 9 55.18 31.42 -9.10
N ARG A 10 55.19 32.73 -8.76
CA ARG A 10 54.05 33.39 -8.12
C ARG A 10 52.86 33.47 -9.05
N ASP A 11 53.06 33.87 -10.31
CA ASP A 11 51.99 33.98 -11.29
C ASP A 11 51.37 32.62 -11.62
N GLU A 12 52.18 31.56 -11.71
CA GLU A 12 51.70 30.18 -11.87
C GLU A 12 50.93 29.67 -10.66
N VAL A 13 51.35 30.01 -9.43
CA VAL A 13 50.61 29.68 -8.21
C VAL A 13 49.30 30.46 -8.14
N TYR A 14 49.29 31.74 -8.54
CA TYR A 14 48.07 32.55 -8.61
C TYR A 14 47.09 32.05 -9.67
N GLU A 15 47.56 31.64 -10.85
CA GLU A 15 46.71 31.08 -11.90
C GLU A 15 46.21 29.67 -11.55
N LYS A 16 47.04 28.81 -10.93
CA LYS A 16 46.56 27.54 -10.36
C LYS A 16 45.54 27.77 -9.25
N ALA A 17 45.75 28.74 -8.35
CA ALA A 17 44.79 29.08 -7.31
C ALA A 17 43.48 29.62 -7.89
N LYS A 18 43.51 30.45 -8.96
CA LYS A 18 42.33 30.89 -9.69
C LYS A 18 41.62 29.75 -10.42
N GLN A 19 42.36 28.81 -11.02
CA GLN A 19 41.79 27.62 -11.66
C GLN A 19 41.17 26.66 -10.64
N SER A 20 41.80 26.46 -9.49
CA SER A 20 41.26 25.70 -8.34
C SER A 20 40.05 26.40 -7.68
N GLN A 21 40.02 27.74 -7.64
CA GLN A 21 38.83 28.49 -7.21
C GLN A 21 37.68 28.40 -8.22
N LYS A 22 37.97 28.41 -9.53
CA LYS A 22 36.96 28.23 -10.59
C LYS A 22 36.36 26.83 -10.60
N THR A 23 37.15 25.79 -10.28
CA THR A 23 36.68 24.39 -10.23
C THR A 23 35.83 24.08 -9.00
N ASN A 24 35.94 24.86 -7.92
CA ASN A 24 35.15 24.69 -6.69
C ASN A 24 33.92 25.60 -6.56
N GLN A 25 33.56 26.38 -7.59
CA GLN A 25 32.30 27.14 -7.57
C GLN A 25 31.14 26.28 -8.06
N TRP A 26 30.46 25.62 -7.12
CA TRP A 26 29.14 25.06 -7.39
C TRP A 26 28.22 26.17 -7.94
N SER A 27 27.69 25.97 -9.14
CA SER A 27 26.76 26.90 -9.77
C SER A 27 25.33 26.40 -9.63
N LEU A 28 24.48 27.25 -9.05
CA LEU A 28 23.05 27.01 -8.96
C LEU A 28 22.37 26.96 -10.32
N ARG A 29 22.94 27.63 -11.33
CA ARG A 29 22.40 27.70 -12.69
C ARG A 29 23.45 27.38 -13.74
N LYS A 30 23.01 26.76 -14.82
CA LYS A 30 23.75 26.60 -16.07
C LYS A 30 22.86 27.13 -17.19
N ASP A 31 23.39 28.01 -18.02
CA ASP A 31 22.68 28.62 -19.15
C ASP A 31 21.34 29.28 -18.74
N GLY A 32 21.35 30.00 -17.62
CA GLY A 32 20.17 30.71 -17.10
C GLY A 32 19.14 29.82 -16.36
N VAL A 33 19.29 28.50 -16.41
CA VAL A 33 18.36 27.52 -15.80
C VAL A 33 18.98 26.90 -14.56
N TYR A 34 18.18 26.64 -13.51
CA TYR A 34 18.67 25.92 -12.34
C TYR A 34 19.19 24.52 -12.71
N THR A 35 20.26 24.06 -12.07
CA THR A 35 20.85 22.74 -12.33
C THR A 35 20.02 21.62 -11.71
N ALA A 36 20.28 20.37 -12.11
CA ALA A 36 19.66 19.19 -11.50
C ALA A 36 19.97 19.12 -9.99
N ASP A 37 21.21 19.41 -9.59
CA ASP A 37 21.66 19.43 -8.20
C ASP A 37 20.95 20.51 -7.39
N ALA A 38 20.81 21.72 -7.96
CA ALA A 38 20.07 22.80 -7.31
C ALA A 38 18.62 22.41 -7.05
N ARG A 39 17.96 21.76 -8.02
CA ARG A 39 16.60 21.22 -7.84
C ARG A 39 16.57 20.08 -6.81
N ALA A 40 17.57 19.20 -6.81
CA ALA A 40 17.65 18.08 -5.87
C ALA A 40 17.78 18.57 -4.42
N ILE A 41 18.67 19.53 -4.15
CA ILE A 41 18.81 20.15 -2.83
C ILE A 41 17.49 20.80 -2.40
N THR A 42 16.82 21.53 -3.29
CA THR A 42 15.50 22.11 -3.02
C THR A 42 14.49 21.05 -2.57
N ARG A 43 14.39 19.92 -3.29
CA ARG A 43 13.50 18.81 -2.91
C ARG A 43 13.87 18.22 -1.54
N THR A 44 15.16 17.99 -1.29
CA THR A 44 15.65 17.46 -0.01
C THR A 44 15.31 18.38 1.17
N ARG A 45 15.43 19.70 0.99
CA ARG A 45 15.10 20.68 2.05
C ARG A 45 13.60 20.72 2.35
N VAL A 46 12.76 20.68 1.32
CA VAL A 46 11.29 20.60 1.51
C VAL A 46 10.90 19.30 2.19
N LYS A 47 11.52 18.17 1.78
CA LYS A 47 11.32 16.87 2.43
C LYS A 47 11.72 16.91 3.91
N GLY A 48 12.75 17.67 4.27
CA GLY A 48 13.15 17.93 5.65
C GLY A 48 12.26 18.92 6.42
N GLY A 49 11.08 19.29 5.90
CA GLY A 49 10.12 20.17 6.59
C GLY A 49 10.31 21.66 6.33
N CYS A 50 11.24 22.06 5.44
CA CYS A 50 11.41 23.47 5.11
C CYS A 50 10.26 23.99 4.24
N SER A 51 9.64 25.10 4.62
CA SER A 51 8.60 25.71 3.79
C SER A 51 9.15 26.18 2.44
N GLN A 52 8.37 26.02 1.37
CA GLN A 52 8.81 26.32 0.00
C GLN A 52 9.30 27.78 -0.18
N GLY A 53 8.77 28.72 0.61
CA GLY A 53 9.20 30.12 0.60
C GLY A 53 10.54 30.37 1.32
N LYS A 54 10.91 29.53 2.28
CA LYS A 54 12.16 29.65 3.05
C LYS A 54 13.34 28.94 2.38
N VAL A 55 13.08 27.95 1.53
CA VAL A 55 14.15 27.20 0.82
C VAL A 55 15.04 28.13 0.00
N GLY A 56 14.46 29.10 -0.71
CA GLY A 56 15.22 30.07 -1.49
C GLY A 56 16.17 30.93 -0.65
N VAL A 57 15.72 31.35 0.53
CA VAL A 57 16.53 32.11 1.51
C VAL A 57 17.68 31.27 2.03
N ILE A 58 17.42 29.99 2.34
CA ILE A 58 18.47 29.05 2.80
C ILE A 58 19.50 28.83 1.69
N ILE A 59 19.06 28.63 0.45
CA ILE A 59 19.96 28.45 -0.69
C ILE A 59 20.80 29.71 -0.91
N GLN A 60 20.19 30.90 -0.81
CA GLN A 60 20.91 32.17 -0.90
C GLN A 60 21.96 32.31 0.21
N PHE A 61 21.62 31.93 1.44
CA PHE A 61 22.55 31.96 2.57
C PHE A 61 23.75 31.02 2.36
N ILE A 62 23.50 29.79 1.94
CA ILE A 62 24.55 28.76 1.75
C ILE A 62 25.40 29.07 0.53
N ALA A 63 24.78 29.38 -0.61
CA ALA A 63 25.48 29.55 -1.88
C ALA A 63 26.03 30.97 -2.08
N LYS A 64 25.71 31.92 -1.19
CA LYS A 64 25.98 33.37 -1.33
C LYS A 64 25.61 33.91 -2.72
N LYS A 65 24.55 33.35 -3.31
CA LYS A 65 24.10 33.55 -4.70
C LYS A 65 22.59 33.84 -4.76
N GLN A 66 22.04 33.99 -5.96
CA GLN A 66 20.63 34.33 -6.21
C GLN A 66 19.62 33.45 -5.45
N ASN A 67 18.52 34.09 -5.04
CA ASN A 67 17.41 33.47 -4.34
C ASN A 67 16.51 32.67 -5.31
N MET A 68 16.27 31.40 -4.98
CA MET A 68 15.28 30.58 -5.69
C MET A 68 13.87 30.95 -5.23
N SER A 69 13.08 31.55 -6.12
CA SER A 69 11.70 31.95 -5.80
C SER A 69 10.85 30.75 -5.33
N ARG A 70 9.84 31.01 -4.48
CA ARG A 70 8.83 30.02 -4.07
C ARG A 70 8.23 29.28 -5.27
N ARG A 71 7.92 30.00 -6.36
CA ARG A 71 7.36 29.42 -7.59
C ARG A 71 8.33 28.44 -8.25
N THR A 72 9.62 28.77 -8.28
CA THR A 72 10.65 27.86 -8.81
C THR A 72 10.82 26.63 -7.93
N VAL A 73 10.79 26.80 -6.60
CA VAL A 73 10.80 25.68 -5.65
C VAL A 73 9.62 24.75 -5.90
N GLN A 74 8.41 25.31 -6.04
CA GLN A 74 7.20 24.54 -6.35
C GLN A 74 7.32 23.77 -7.67
N ARG A 75 7.85 24.39 -8.73
CA ARG A 75 8.09 23.71 -10.01
C ARG A 75 9.08 22.56 -9.89
N ALA A 76 10.18 22.75 -9.16
CA ALA A 76 11.17 21.69 -8.91
C ALA A 76 10.58 20.49 -8.15
N LEU A 77 9.59 20.70 -7.28
CA LEU A 77 8.84 19.65 -6.62
C LEU A 77 7.89 18.92 -7.59
N ILE A 78 7.13 19.66 -8.40
CA ILE A 78 6.21 19.09 -9.40
C ILE A 78 6.99 18.25 -10.42
N GLU A 79 8.09 18.78 -10.94
CA GLU A 79 9.01 18.05 -11.84
C GLU A 79 9.51 16.76 -11.18
N GLY A 80 9.90 16.82 -9.90
CA GLY A 80 10.29 15.64 -9.13
C GLY A 80 9.16 14.60 -9.02
N GLY A 81 7.93 15.04 -8.75
CA GLY A 81 6.77 14.15 -8.68
C GLY A 81 6.44 13.48 -10.02
N ILE A 82 6.56 14.21 -11.12
CA ILE A 82 6.43 13.66 -12.49
C ILE A 82 7.51 12.60 -12.74
N ALA A 83 8.78 12.92 -12.41
CA ALA A 83 9.89 11.98 -12.56
C ALA A 83 9.69 10.71 -11.72
N THR A 84 9.21 10.82 -10.48
CA THR A 84 8.88 9.66 -9.64
C THR A 84 7.79 8.79 -10.28
N ARG A 85 6.72 9.39 -10.81
CA ARG A 85 5.66 8.64 -11.51
C ARG A 85 6.19 7.89 -12.73
N LEU A 86 7.06 8.51 -13.52
CA LEU A 86 7.72 7.86 -14.65
C LEU A 86 8.63 6.72 -14.19
N GLN A 87 9.42 6.95 -13.14
CA GLN A 87 10.33 5.96 -12.57
C GLN A 87 9.57 4.72 -12.11
N VAL A 88 8.45 4.90 -11.40
CA VAL A 88 7.66 3.77 -10.89
C VAL A 88 7.18 2.87 -12.03
N VAL A 89 6.60 3.44 -13.09
CA VAL A 89 6.18 2.63 -14.25
C VAL A 89 7.37 2.01 -14.97
N HIS A 90 8.47 2.76 -15.12
CA HIS A 90 9.68 2.24 -15.75
C HIS A 90 10.26 1.03 -15.01
N GLU A 91 10.29 1.09 -13.68
CA GLU A 91 10.74 -0.01 -12.82
C GLU A 91 9.77 -1.19 -12.90
N MET A 92 8.45 -0.96 -12.93
CA MET A 92 7.44 -2.00 -13.08
C MET A 92 7.52 -2.72 -14.42
N VAL A 93 7.79 -2.00 -15.52
CA VAL A 93 7.97 -2.58 -16.87
C VAL A 93 9.17 -3.52 -16.94
N GLN A 94 10.19 -3.31 -16.11
CA GLN A 94 11.41 -4.11 -16.08
C GLN A 94 11.45 -5.13 -14.94
N ALA A 95 10.35 -5.28 -14.23
CA ALA A 95 10.24 -6.16 -13.08
C ALA A 95 9.99 -7.60 -13.53
N ASP A 96 10.49 -8.56 -12.77
CA ASP A 96 10.09 -9.97 -12.91
C ASP A 96 8.68 -10.19 -12.32
N GLY A 97 8.26 -9.29 -11.42
CA GLY A 97 6.89 -9.19 -10.94
C GLY A 97 6.66 -7.95 -10.08
N ALA A 98 5.42 -7.49 -10.02
CA ALA A 98 4.93 -6.41 -9.18
C ALA A 98 3.61 -6.77 -8.47
N THR A 99 3.52 -6.48 -7.18
CA THR A 99 2.26 -6.58 -6.43
C THR A 99 1.76 -5.22 -5.98
N LEU A 100 0.45 -5.01 -6.05
CA LEU A 100 -0.21 -3.76 -5.71
C LEU A 100 -0.84 -3.88 -4.32
N SER A 101 -0.69 -2.86 -3.49
CA SER A 101 -1.34 -2.79 -2.18
C SER A 101 -1.93 -1.41 -1.99
N SER A 102 -3.07 -1.32 -1.32
CA SER A 102 -3.60 -0.04 -0.87
C SER A 102 -4.04 -0.14 0.58
N ASP A 103 -3.97 0.99 1.27
CA ASP A 103 -4.47 1.14 2.62
C ASP A 103 -5.16 2.49 2.75
N ALA A 104 -6.18 2.58 3.60
CA ALA A 104 -6.97 3.78 3.79
C ALA A 104 -7.16 4.10 5.27
N THR A 105 -7.04 5.38 5.61
CA THR A 105 -7.25 5.89 6.97
C THR A 105 -8.08 7.17 6.95
N SER A 106 -8.66 7.53 8.09
CA SER A 106 -9.44 8.76 8.25
C SER A 106 -8.69 9.73 9.15
N LEU A 107 -8.49 10.96 8.68
CA LEU A 107 -7.90 12.05 9.45
C LEU A 107 -8.91 13.21 9.50
N ARG A 108 -9.44 13.50 10.69
CA ARG A 108 -10.39 14.61 10.96
C ARG A 108 -11.63 14.58 10.05
N GLY A 109 -12.19 13.40 9.81
CA GLY A 109 -13.40 13.22 8.99
C GLY A 109 -13.14 13.17 7.49
N GLU A 110 -11.91 13.38 7.05
CA GLU A 110 -11.50 13.14 5.66
C GLU A 110 -10.80 11.80 5.54
N ASN A 111 -11.09 11.05 4.49
CA ASN A 111 -10.39 9.80 4.25
C ASN A 111 -9.23 10.00 3.30
N TYR A 112 -8.18 9.22 3.52
CA TYR A 112 -6.96 9.21 2.74
C TYR A 112 -6.66 7.76 2.36
N GLU A 113 -6.48 7.52 1.08
CA GLU A 113 -6.08 6.24 0.52
C GLU A 113 -4.65 6.36 -0.04
N GLY A 114 -3.75 5.54 0.47
CA GLY A 114 -2.40 5.37 -0.05
C GLY A 114 -2.31 4.08 -0.86
N ALA A 115 -1.80 4.17 -2.08
CA ALA A 115 -1.50 2.98 -2.89
C ALA A 115 0.01 2.82 -3.09
N PHE A 116 0.45 1.57 -3.08
CA PHE A 116 1.83 1.15 -3.14
C PHE A 116 2.00 0.01 -4.15
N VAL A 117 3.20 -0.08 -4.71
CA VAL A 117 3.63 -1.22 -5.51
C VAL A 117 4.92 -1.78 -4.94
N MET A 118 4.96 -3.10 -4.77
CA MET A 118 6.18 -3.84 -4.50
C MET A 118 6.71 -4.36 -5.83
N ILE A 119 7.92 -3.95 -6.20
CA ILE A 119 8.57 -4.28 -7.46
C ILE A 119 9.70 -5.28 -7.17
N ASN A 120 9.68 -6.43 -7.85
CA ASN A 120 10.64 -7.51 -7.70
C ASN A 120 11.50 -7.62 -8.97
N LYS A 121 12.83 -7.61 -8.81
CA LYS A 121 13.79 -7.82 -9.89
C LYS A 121 14.99 -8.62 -9.37
N GLY A 122 15.11 -9.87 -9.80
CA GLY A 122 16.02 -10.85 -9.22
C GLY A 122 15.79 -10.99 -7.72
N THR A 123 16.83 -10.76 -6.92
CA THR A 123 16.78 -10.78 -5.46
C THR A 123 16.45 -9.43 -4.82
N THR A 124 16.16 -8.40 -5.63
CA THR A 124 15.89 -7.04 -5.14
C THR A 124 14.39 -6.79 -5.04
N HIS A 125 13.93 -6.35 -3.86
CA HIS A 125 12.55 -5.99 -3.58
C HIS A 125 12.46 -4.49 -3.26
N LYS A 126 11.63 -3.74 -3.99
CA LYS A 126 11.50 -2.29 -3.83
C LYS A 126 10.05 -1.88 -3.68
N MET A 127 9.72 -1.23 -2.55
CA MET A 127 8.44 -0.57 -2.39
C MET A 127 8.46 0.82 -3.03
N ARG A 128 7.38 1.18 -3.71
CA ARG A 128 7.12 2.51 -4.26
C ARG A 128 5.71 2.95 -3.93
N MET A 129 5.54 4.23 -3.60
CA MET A 129 4.22 4.84 -3.48
C MET A 129 3.71 5.19 -4.88
N LEU A 130 2.52 4.69 -5.22
CA LEU A 130 1.82 5.02 -6.46
C LEU A 130 1.02 6.32 -6.30
N SER A 131 0.31 6.44 -5.18
CA SER A 131 -0.61 7.55 -4.95
C SER A 131 -0.89 7.77 -3.46
N LEU A 132 -1.32 9.00 -3.15
CA LEU A 132 -1.96 9.38 -1.90
C LEU A 132 -3.11 10.30 -2.28
N THR A 133 -4.35 9.88 -2.05
CA THR A 133 -5.55 10.61 -2.45
C THR A 133 -6.57 10.68 -1.34
N SER A 134 -7.25 11.82 -1.20
CA SER A 134 -8.41 11.88 -0.33
C SER A 134 -9.64 11.28 -1.02
N THR A 135 -10.40 10.46 -0.31
CA THR A 135 -11.60 9.79 -0.82
C THR A 135 -12.83 10.15 0.01
N VAL A 136 -13.95 10.41 -0.67
CA VAL A 136 -15.23 10.73 -0.03
C VAL A 136 -16.04 9.45 0.26
N LEU A 137 -15.79 8.36 -0.48
CA LEU A 137 -16.55 7.11 -0.42
C LEU A 137 -15.64 5.89 -0.29
N HIS A 138 -16.00 4.98 0.63
CA HIS A 138 -15.23 3.81 1.06
C HIS A 138 -15.81 2.48 0.58
N GLY A 139 -16.28 2.42 -0.66
CA GLY A 139 -16.70 1.16 -1.28
C GLY A 139 -15.51 0.45 -1.94
N SER A 140 -15.44 -0.88 -1.84
CA SER A 140 -14.43 -1.69 -2.58
C SER A 140 -14.45 -1.47 -4.10
N GLU A 141 -15.62 -1.24 -4.68
CA GLU A 141 -15.75 -0.86 -6.09
C GLU A 141 -15.16 0.52 -6.36
N THR A 142 -15.44 1.50 -5.49
CA THR A 142 -14.88 2.85 -5.56
C THR A 142 -13.36 2.84 -5.44
N GLN A 143 -12.80 2.07 -4.50
CA GLN A 143 -11.36 1.89 -4.34
C GLN A 143 -10.71 1.31 -5.60
N LEU A 144 -11.31 0.28 -6.20
CA LEU A 144 -10.77 -0.29 -7.44
C LEU A 144 -10.85 0.70 -8.60
N VAL A 145 -11.97 1.42 -8.74
CA VAL A 145 -12.12 2.46 -9.76
C VAL A 145 -11.07 3.55 -9.57
N ASN A 146 -10.84 4.01 -8.34
CA ASN A 146 -9.80 4.98 -8.02
C ASN A 146 -8.41 4.46 -8.39
N LEU A 147 -8.07 3.23 -8.01
CA LEU A 147 -6.79 2.62 -8.37
C LEU A 147 -6.63 2.48 -9.89
N LYS A 148 -7.67 2.04 -10.61
CA LYS A 148 -7.68 1.99 -12.09
C LYS A 148 -7.40 3.36 -12.70
N HIS A 149 -8.07 4.41 -12.21
CA HIS A 149 -7.84 5.78 -12.68
C HIS A 149 -6.42 6.26 -12.39
N GLN A 150 -5.87 5.96 -11.21
CA GLN A 150 -4.51 6.34 -10.84
C GLN A 150 -3.48 5.63 -11.72
N ILE A 151 -3.57 4.31 -11.87
CA ILE A 151 -2.67 3.53 -12.74
C ILE A 151 -2.80 4.02 -14.18
N SER A 152 -4.02 4.23 -14.68
CA SER A 152 -4.25 4.76 -16.03
C SER A 152 -3.62 6.14 -16.24
N SER A 153 -3.72 7.03 -15.25
CA SER A 153 -3.10 8.36 -15.28
C SER A 153 -1.58 8.27 -15.38
N ILE A 154 -0.96 7.43 -14.53
CA ILE A 154 0.50 7.27 -14.48
C ILE A 154 0.99 6.57 -15.77
N CYS A 155 0.29 5.54 -16.27
CA CYS A 155 0.60 4.89 -17.54
C CYS A 155 0.45 5.84 -18.73
N THR A 156 -0.57 6.71 -18.74
CA THR A 156 -0.74 7.73 -19.79
C THR A 156 0.41 8.73 -19.79
N LEU A 157 0.85 9.17 -18.61
CA LEU A 157 2.03 10.02 -18.46
C LEU A 157 3.29 9.31 -18.98
N TYR A 158 3.47 8.03 -18.64
CA TYR A 158 4.61 7.24 -19.12
C TYR A 158 4.63 7.07 -20.64
N ARG A 159 3.49 6.73 -21.27
CA ARG A 159 3.36 6.60 -22.73
C ARG A 159 3.66 7.89 -23.49
N ARG A 160 3.34 9.05 -22.90
CA ARG A 160 3.65 10.37 -23.47
C ARG A 160 5.11 10.78 -23.28
N SER A 161 5.89 10.01 -22.51
CA SER A 161 7.31 10.25 -22.32
C SER A 161 8.15 9.49 -23.36
N PRO A 162 9.39 9.93 -23.64
CA PRO A 162 10.32 9.18 -24.49
C PRO A 162 10.59 7.74 -24.01
N LEU A 163 10.36 7.45 -22.72
CA LEU A 163 10.57 6.12 -22.13
C LEU A 163 9.45 5.12 -22.44
N GLY A 164 8.25 5.60 -22.78
CA GLY A 164 7.04 4.78 -22.82
C GLY A 164 6.60 4.28 -24.18
N GLN A 165 7.40 4.46 -25.24
CA GLN A 165 6.93 4.19 -26.60
C GLN A 165 6.63 2.71 -26.90
N ARG A 166 7.01 1.72 -26.07
CA ARG A 166 6.72 0.30 -26.31
C ARG A 166 6.67 -0.53 -25.01
N SER A 167 5.83 -0.16 -24.05
CA SER A 167 5.79 -0.91 -22.78
C SER A 167 4.38 -1.12 -22.26
N GLN A 168 4.13 -2.33 -21.80
CA GLN A 168 2.88 -2.76 -21.19
C GLN A 168 3.14 -3.09 -19.72
N PHE A 169 2.10 -2.96 -18.89
CA PHE A 169 2.16 -3.17 -17.45
C PHE A 169 1.38 -4.43 -17.09
N ASN A 170 1.96 -5.27 -16.22
CA ASN A 170 1.30 -6.43 -15.60
C ASN A 170 1.56 -6.43 -14.09
N PHE A 171 0.65 -7.02 -13.31
CA PHE A 171 0.79 -7.19 -11.86
C PHE A 171 0.30 -8.57 -11.44
N GLU A 172 0.99 -9.23 -10.52
CA GLU A 172 0.76 -10.65 -10.16
C GLU A 172 -0.03 -10.81 -8.86
N GLY A 173 -0.51 -9.71 -8.27
CA GLY A 173 -1.33 -9.82 -7.07
C GLY A 173 -1.34 -8.59 -6.18
N GLY A 174 -1.74 -8.80 -4.93
CA GLY A 174 -1.78 -7.74 -3.93
C GLY A 174 -1.83 -8.22 -2.49
N ASN A 175 -1.66 -7.27 -1.57
CA ASN A 175 -1.80 -7.48 -0.14
C ASN A 175 -2.84 -6.51 0.42
N GLY A 176 -3.56 -6.94 1.44
CA GLY A 176 -4.61 -6.17 2.10
C GLY A 176 -5.30 -7.00 3.19
N ASP A 177 -6.08 -6.35 4.04
CA ASP A 177 -6.79 -7.03 5.12
C ASP A 177 -7.84 -8.06 4.62
N HIS A 178 -8.41 -8.84 5.54
CA HIS A 178 -9.43 -9.85 5.18
C HIS A 178 -10.87 -9.32 5.37
N ALA A 179 -11.07 -8.00 5.43
CA ALA A 179 -12.40 -7.43 5.44
C ALA A 179 -13.14 -7.84 4.15
N ALA A 180 -14.47 -7.91 4.22
CA ALA A 180 -15.28 -8.47 3.15
C ALA A 180 -15.18 -7.63 1.85
N ASP A 181 -15.05 -6.32 2.01
CA ASP A 181 -14.77 -5.34 0.98
C ASP A 181 -13.37 -5.52 0.39
N VAL A 182 -12.32 -5.72 1.20
CA VAL A 182 -10.96 -5.97 0.67
C VAL A 182 -10.85 -7.32 -0.07
N LYS A 183 -11.57 -8.35 0.40
CA LYS A 183 -11.76 -9.61 -0.35
C LYS A 183 -12.46 -9.39 -1.68
N LYS A 184 -13.50 -8.55 -1.70
CA LYS A 184 -14.20 -8.17 -2.94
C LYS A 184 -13.26 -7.40 -3.87
N PHE A 185 -12.48 -6.47 -3.35
CA PHE A 185 -11.47 -5.71 -4.10
C PHE A 185 -10.47 -6.64 -4.81
N HIS A 186 -9.88 -7.62 -4.10
CA HIS A 186 -8.91 -8.54 -4.71
C HIS A 186 -9.55 -9.49 -5.74
N ARG A 187 -10.81 -9.91 -5.53
CA ARG A 187 -11.57 -10.66 -6.56
C ARG A 187 -11.78 -9.83 -7.82
N LEU A 188 -12.21 -8.58 -7.67
CA LEU A 188 -12.38 -7.66 -8.79
C LEU A 188 -11.05 -7.35 -9.47
N GLY A 189 -9.96 -7.22 -8.71
CA GLY A 189 -8.60 -7.05 -9.23
C GLY A 189 -8.11 -8.25 -10.04
N LYS A 190 -8.44 -9.48 -9.62
CA LYS A 190 -8.16 -10.70 -10.38
C LYS A 190 -8.90 -10.73 -11.72
N GLU A 191 -10.18 -10.37 -11.73
CA GLU A 191 -10.95 -10.29 -12.98
C GLU A 191 -10.41 -9.17 -13.88
N TRP A 192 -10.05 -8.01 -13.31
CA TRP A 192 -9.42 -6.94 -14.06
C TRP A 192 -8.08 -7.35 -14.69
N LYS A 193 -7.22 -8.09 -13.97
CA LYS A 193 -5.98 -8.64 -14.54
C LYS A 193 -6.29 -9.56 -15.72
N LYS A 194 -7.25 -10.47 -15.56
CA LYS A 194 -7.63 -11.39 -16.64
C LYS A 194 -8.05 -10.61 -17.89
N GLU A 195 -9.03 -9.73 -17.76
CA GLU A 195 -9.56 -8.90 -18.84
C GLU A 195 -8.43 -8.10 -19.52
N SER A 196 -7.61 -7.40 -18.73
CA SER A 196 -6.49 -6.61 -19.25
C SER A 196 -5.50 -7.46 -20.03
N SER A 197 -5.21 -8.67 -19.55
CA SER A 197 -4.29 -9.59 -20.22
C SER A 197 -4.84 -10.09 -21.55
N ARG A 198 -6.15 -10.30 -21.66
CA ARG A 198 -6.77 -10.70 -22.95
C ARG A 198 -6.77 -9.55 -23.92
N ILE A 199 -7.22 -8.37 -23.49
CA ILE A 199 -7.16 -7.16 -24.31
C ILE A 199 -5.74 -6.97 -24.88
N LEU A 200 -4.72 -7.20 -24.06
CA LEU A 200 -3.32 -7.13 -24.48
C LEU A 200 -2.97 -8.11 -25.60
N LEU A 201 -3.27 -9.39 -25.41
CA LEU A 201 -3.05 -10.44 -26.41
C LEU A 201 -3.78 -10.11 -27.72
N GLY A 202 -5.02 -9.64 -27.64
CA GLY A 202 -5.80 -9.30 -28.83
C GLY A 202 -5.36 -8.02 -29.53
N TYR A 203 -4.65 -7.10 -28.86
CA TYR A 203 -4.01 -5.96 -29.53
C TYR A 203 -2.72 -6.34 -30.26
N GLU A 204 -2.06 -7.44 -29.86
CA GLU A 204 -0.88 -7.96 -30.56
C GLU A 204 -1.25 -8.78 -31.80
N GLU A 205 -2.43 -9.43 -31.78
CA GLU A 205 -2.85 -10.36 -32.81
C GLU A 205 -3.01 -9.74 -34.22
N PRO A 206 -3.57 -8.52 -34.41
CA PRO A 206 -3.65 -7.89 -35.73
C PRO A 206 -2.29 -7.73 -36.43
N GLY A 207 -1.19 -7.64 -35.69
CA GLY A 207 0.16 -7.61 -36.27
C GLY A 207 0.62 -8.94 -36.86
N ARG A 208 -0.08 -10.03 -36.55
CA ARG A 208 0.18 -11.41 -37.01
C ARG A 208 -0.88 -11.92 -37.99
N MET A 209 -2.00 -11.20 -38.12
CA MET A 209 -3.08 -11.55 -39.03
C MET A 209 -2.77 -11.16 -40.48
N GLU A 210 -3.40 -11.86 -41.43
CA GLU A 210 -3.46 -11.42 -42.83
C GLU A 210 -4.12 -10.04 -42.95
N PRO A 211 -3.57 -9.11 -43.76
CA PRO A 211 -4.09 -7.73 -43.87
C PRO A 211 -5.58 -7.64 -44.17
N GLN A 212 -6.12 -8.56 -44.97
CA GLN A 212 -7.55 -8.57 -45.30
C GLN A 212 -8.42 -8.85 -44.06
N LYS A 213 -8.00 -9.76 -43.18
CA LYS A 213 -8.72 -10.06 -41.93
C LYS A 213 -8.71 -8.86 -41.00
N VAL A 214 -7.59 -8.13 -40.94
CA VAL A 214 -7.49 -6.88 -40.16
C VAL A 214 -8.47 -5.84 -40.68
N ILE A 215 -8.58 -5.68 -42.01
CA ILE A 215 -9.54 -4.76 -42.63
C ILE A 215 -10.97 -5.15 -42.28
N ASP A 216 -11.33 -6.43 -42.37
CA ASP A 216 -12.69 -6.90 -42.11
C ASP A 216 -13.08 -6.68 -40.65
N VAL A 217 -12.15 -6.94 -39.73
CA VAL A 217 -12.30 -6.72 -38.29
C VAL A 217 -12.43 -5.23 -37.93
N VAL A 218 -11.64 -4.35 -38.56
CA VAL A 218 -11.77 -2.89 -38.37
C VAL A 218 -13.08 -2.38 -38.95
N ARG A 219 -13.52 -2.93 -40.09
CA ARG A 219 -14.79 -2.57 -40.73
C ARG A 219 -15.98 -2.89 -39.84
N GLU A 220 -15.99 -4.07 -39.22
CA GLU A 220 -17.03 -4.47 -38.23
C GLU A 220 -17.17 -3.41 -37.12
N ILE A 221 -16.05 -2.89 -36.60
CA ILE A 221 -16.06 -1.84 -35.57
C ILE A 221 -16.65 -0.54 -36.10
N LEU A 222 -16.23 -0.11 -37.29
CA LEU A 222 -16.72 1.13 -37.88
C LEU A 222 -18.22 1.06 -38.14
N GLU A 223 -18.70 -0.05 -38.70
CA GLU A 223 -20.13 -0.29 -38.96
C GLU A 223 -20.95 -0.28 -37.67
N LYS A 224 -20.47 -0.94 -36.61
CA LYS A 224 -21.12 -0.92 -35.29
C LYS A 224 -21.20 0.50 -34.72
N ASN A 225 -20.09 1.24 -34.73
CA ASN A 225 -20.05 2.61 -34.22
C ASN A 225 -20.97 3.55 -35.00
N LEU A 226 -21.05 3.39 -36.32
CA LEU A 226 -21.97 4.14 -37.19
C LEU A 226 -23.42 3.81 -36.84
N ALA A 227 -23.76 2.52 -36.66
CA ALA A 227 -25.10 2.09 -36.29
C ALA A 227 -25.54 2.64 -34.92
N GLU A 228 -24.68 2.56 -33.90
CA GLU A 228 -24.95 3.07 -32.55
C GLU A 228 -25.06 4.59 -32.48
N ALA A 229 -24.45 5.31 -33.42
CA ALA A 229 -24.63 6.76 -33.55
C ALA A 229 -25.89 7.15 -34.32
N GLY A 230 -26.63 6.21 -34.91
CA GLY A 230 -27.81 6.49 -35.73
C GLY A 230 -27.48 6.77 -37.21
N GLY A 231 -26.34 6.30 -37.70
CA GLY A 231 -25.90 6.43 -39.09
C GLY A 231 -24.73 7.37 -39.29
N ALA A 232 -24.25 7.46 -40.54
CA ALA A 232 -23.03 8.17 -40.88
C ALA A 232 -23.09 9.68 -40.63
N ASP A 233 -24.25 10.30 -40.83
CA ASP A 233 -24.38 11.75 -40.66
C ASP A 233 -24.46 12.15 -39.18
N ALA A 234 -25.13 11.36 -38.35
CA ALA A 234 -25.13 11.54 -36.91
C ALA A 234 -23.73 11.27 -36.31
N TRP A 235 -23.00 10.26 -36.80
CA TRP A 235 -21.60 10.04 -36.42
C TRP A 235 -20.71 11.22 -36.76
N LYS A 236 -20.83 11.82 -37.96
CA LYS A 236 -20.02 12.99 -38.36
C LYS A 236 -20.22 14.18 -37.42
N GLN A 237 -21.43 14.38 -36.91
CA GLN A 237 -21.78 15.49 -36.01
C GLN A 237 -21.24 15.31 -34.58
N LEU A 238 -20.81 14.11 -34.19
CA LEU A 238 -20.23 13.88 -32.85
C LEU A 238 -18.89 14.62 -32.68
N PRO A 239 -18.61 15.16 -31.48
CA PRO A 239 -17.29 15.71 -31.14
C PRO A 239 -16.18 14.66 -31.30
N ASP A 240 -14.99 15.08 -31.72
CA ASP A 240 -13.85 14.15 -31.90
C ASP A 240 -13.46 13.43 -30.61
N ALA A 241 -13.59 14.10 -29.47
CA ALA A 241 -13.38 13.47 -28.17
C ALA A 241 -14.31 12.27 -27.95
N GLU A 242 -15.58 12.39 -28.34
CA GLU A 242 -16.56 11.32 -28.20
C GLU A 242 -16.34 10.20 -29.22
N LYS A 243 -16.06 10.55 -30.47
CA LYS A 243 -15.66 9.57 -31.51
C LYS A 243 -14.47 8.74 -31.07
N ASN A 244 -13.46 9.36 -30.47
CA ASN A 244 -12.27 8.68 -29.95
C ASN A 244 -12.59 7.74 -28.80
N VAL A 245 -13.46 8.14 -27.86
CA VAL A 245 -13.90 7.28 -26.75
C VAL A 245 -14.66 6.07 -27.27
N ARG A 246 -15.64 6.26 -28.16
CA ARG A 246 -16.42 5.17 -28.76
C ARG A 246 -15.53 4.22 -29.56
N THR A 247 -14.68 4.76 -30.42
CA THR A 247 -13.74 3.95 -31.24
C THR A 247 -12.81 3.14 -30.35
N LYS A 248 -12.23 3.74 -29.31
CA LYS A 248 -11.38 3.03 -28.37
C LYS A 248 -12.13 1.92 -27.63
N SER A 249 -13.35 2.18 -27.15
CA SER A 249 -14.16 1.17 -26.45
C SER A 249 -14.47 -0.03 -27.34
N SER A 250 -14.81 0.21 -28.61
CA SER A 250 -15.09 -0.85 -29.57
C SER A 250 -13.82 -1.63 -29.94
N MET A 251 -12.67 -0.95 -30.05
CA MET A 251 -11.36 -1.61 -30.22
C MET A 251 -10.98 -2.47 -29.01
N ASP A 252 -11.19 -1.98 -27.78
CA ASP A 252 -10.94 -2.76 -26.55
C ASP A 252 -11.84 -4.01 -26.49
N THR A 253 -13.10 -3.88 -26.91
CA THR A 253 -14.06 -5.01 -26.97
C THR A 253 -13.62 -6.08 -27.97
N LEU A 254 -13.19 -5.65 -29.16
CA LEU A 254 -12.64 -6.56 -30.16
C LEU A 254 -11.35 -7.22 -29.67
N ALA A 255 -10.43 -6.43 -29.10
CA ALA A 255 -9.18 -6.94 -28.58
C ALA A 255 -9.43 -7.95 -27.45
N LEU A 256 -10.45 -7.77 -26.62
CA LEU A 256 -10.87 -8.77 -25.66
C LEU A 256 -11.29 -10.08 -26.35
N ARG A 257 -12.12 -10.02 -27.40
CA ARG A 257 -12.56 -11.20 -28.17
C ARG A 257 -11.39 -11.96 -28.80
N LEU A 258 -10.55 -11.25 -29.56
CA LEU A 258 -9.36 -11.84 -30.20
C LEU A 258 -8.37 -12.37 -29.15
N GLY A 259 -8.23 -11.64 -28.04
CA GLY A 259 -7.40 -12.03 -26.92
C GLY A 259 -7.84 -13.33 -26.26
N GLU A 260 -9.15 -13.57 -26.12
CA GLU A 260 -9.67 -14.85 -25.62
C GLU A 260 -9.39 -16.00 -26.59
N GLU A 261 -9.52 -15.77 -27.90
CA GLU A 261 -9.18 -16.76 -28.92
C GLU A 261 -7.70 -17.15 -28.84
N VAL A 262 -6.80 -16.16 -28.82
CA VAL A 262 -5.36 -16.37 -28.66
C VAL A 262 -5.07 -17.08 -27.34
N PHE A 263 -5.65 -16.59 -26.24
CA PHE A 263 -5.46 -17.18 -24.91
C PHE A 263 -5.90 -18.64 -24.88
N SER A 264 -7.00 -19.00 -25.55
CA SER A 264 -7.53 -20.38 -25.60
C SER A 264 -6.57 -21.37 -26.26
N LEU A 265 -5.71 -20.90 -27.17
CA LEU A 265 -4.73 -21.70 -27.90
C LEU A 265 -3.39 -21.81 -27.17
N LEU A 266 -3.14 -21.01 -26.12
CA LEU A 266 -1.89 -21.03 -25.39
C LEU A 266 -1.67 -22.36 -24.62
N PRO A 267 -0.40 -22.76 -24.43
CA PRO A 267 -0.05 -23.89 -23.57
C PRO A 267 -0.56 -23.71 -22.12
N PRO A 268 -0.88 -24.80 -21.40
CA PRO A 268 -1.38 -24.73 -20.02
C PRO A 268 -0.48 -23.93 -19.07
N GLU A 269 0.85 -24.05 -19.19
CA GLU A 269 1.79 -23.32 -18.32
C GLU A 269 1.76 -21.82 -18.58
N THR A 270 1.74 -21.40 -19.84
CA THR A 270 1.61 -19.97 -20.21
C THR A 270 0.27 -19.40 -19.77
N LYS A 271 -0.82 -20.17 -19.89
CA LYS A 271 -2.14 -19.79 -19.37
C LYS A 271 -2.11 -19.58 -17.86
N ARG A 272 -1.41 -20.46 -17.13
CA ARG A 272 -1.25 -20.39 -15.68
C ARG A 272 -0.46 -19.15 -15.27
N GLU A 273 0.64 -18.85 -15.96
CA GLU A 273 1.47 -17.67 -15.73
C GLU A 273 0.68 -16.37 -15.97
N ILE A 274 0.00 -16.26 -17.11
CA ILE A 274 -0.83 -15.09 -17.45
C ILE A 274 -1.96 -14.88 -16.43
N ASN A 275 -2.59 -15.96 -15.94
CA ASN A 275 -3.67 -15.88 -14.97
C ASN A 275 -3.18 -15.78 -13.51
N LEU A 276 -1.87 -15.79 -13.27
CA LEU A 276 -1.31 -15.84 -11.93
C LEU A 276 -1.69 -14.59 -11.14
N PHE A 277 -2.43 -14.79 -10.04
CA PHE A 277 -2.84 -13.73 -9.15
C PHE A 277 -2.77 -14.22 -7.70
N PHE A 278 -1.90 -13.62 -6.92
CA PHE A 278 -1.75 -13.91 -5.50
C PHE A 278 -2.43 -12.85 -4.64
N TRP A 279 -3.14 -13.30 -3.61
CA TRP A 279 -3.57 -12.45 -2.51
C TRP A 279 -3.06 -13.06 -1.21
N ALA A 280 -2.14 -12.36 -0.55
CA ALA A 280 -1.50 -12.88 0.66
C ALA A 280 -2.39 -12.70 1.91
N GLY A 281 -3.32 -11.74 1.88
CA GLY A 281 -4.13 -11.35 3.03
C GLY A 281 -3.31 -10.74 4.17
N CYS A 282 -3.97 -9.99 5.07
CA CYS A 282 -3.28 -9.42 6.23
C CYS A 282 -2.90 -10.51 7.24
N SER A 283 -1.61 -10.56 7.58
CA SER A 283 -1.04 -11.48 8.57
C SER A 283 -1.51 -11.20 10.01
N MET A 284 -2.00 -9.99 10.29
CA MET A 284 -2.47 -9.58 11.62
C MET A 284 -3.79 -10.25 12.02
N ARG A 285 -4.57 -10.78 11.06
CA ARG A 285 -5.81 -11.52 11.37
C ARG A 285 -5.56 -12.92 11.95
N LYS A 286 -4.33 -13.44 11.87
CA LYS A 286 -3.97 -14.70 12.53
C LYS A 286 -3.92 -14.51 14.05
N GLU A 287 -3.42 -13.37 14.51
CA GLU A 287 -3.29 -13.00 15.93
C GLU A 287 -4.64 -12.88 16.66
N LEU A 288 -5.63 -12.17 16.10
CA LEU A 288 -6.95 -12.02 16.72
C LEU A 288 -7.78 -13.31 16.75
N ASN A 289 -7.64 -14.17 15.74
CA ASN A 289 -8.28 -15.49 15.76
C ASN A 289 -7.64 -16.40 16.82
N CYS A 290 -6.33 -16.26 17.05
CA CYS A 290 -5.63 -16.92 18.14
C CYS A 290 -6.15 -16.44 19.51
N CYS A 291 -6.40 -15.14 19.69
CA CYS A 291 -7.07 -14.63 20.90
C CYS A 291 -8.45 -15.28 21.09
N LYS A 292 -9.23 -15.40 20.02
CA LYS A 292 -10.57 -15.99 20.07
C LYS A 292 -10.55 -17.47 20.49
N VAL A 293 -9.69 -18.27 19.87
CA VAL A 293 -9.57 -19.70 20.18
C VAL A 293 -8.97 -19.93 21.58
N PHE A 294 -8.04 -19.06 22.00
CA PHE A 294 -7.50 -19.10 23.36
C PHE A 294 -8.57 -18.74 24.40
N ASP A 295 -9.41 -17.73 24.13
CA ASP A 295 -10.57 -17.38 24.96
C ASP A 295 -11.56 -18.54 25.06
N GLU A 296 -11.92 -19.17 23.94
CA GLU A 296 -12.78 -20.37 23.91
C GLU A 296 -12.20 -21.50 24.78
N GLY A 297 -10.91 -21.81 24.65
CA GLY A 297 -10.27 -22.87 25.46
C GLY A 297 -10.15 -22.52 26.95
N MET A 298 -9.93 -21.25 27.30
CA MET A 298 -9.91 -20.82 28.70
C MET A 298 -11.31 -20.86 29.32
N GLN A 299 -12.37 -20.58 28.54
CA GLN A 299 -13.75 -20.77 29.00
C GLN A 299 -14.03 -22.23 29.34
N GLU A 300 -13.71 -23.15 28.43
CA GLU A 300 -13.87 -24.59 28.66
C GLU A 300 -13.09 -25.04 29.91
N HIS A 301 -11.85 -24.57 30.08
CA HIS A 301 -11.02 -24.93 31.21
C HIS A 301 -11.60 -24.51 32.57
N TYR A 302 -12.09 -23.28 32.71
CA TYR A 302 -12.72 -22.81 33.96
C TYR A 302 -14.09 -23.45 34.20
N GLU A 303 -14.82 -23.86 33.17
CA GLU A 303 -16.03 -24.67 33.32
C GLU A 303 -15.73 -26.08 33.86
N GLU A 304 -14.62 -26.67 33.43
CA GLU A 304 -14.16 -27.99 33.87
C GLU A 304 -13.53 -27.98 35.28
N HIS A 305 -13.05 -26.82 35.75
CA HIS A 305 -12.29 -26.67 37.01
C HIS A 305 -12.93 -25.61 37.94
N PRO A 306 -14.13 -25.87 38.51
CA PRO A 306 -14.86 -24.92 39.35
C PRO A 306 -14.16 -24.59 40.68
N GLU A 307 -13.13 -25.35 41.06
CA GLU A 307 -12.27 -25.06 42.19
C GLU A 307 -11.31 -23.88 41.97
N LEU A 308 -11.10 -23.48 40.71
CA LEU A 308 -10.25 -22.34 40.36
C LEU A 308 -11.07 -21.05 40.39
N GLU A 309 -10.53 -20.03 41.06
CA GLU A 309 -11.16 -18.71 41.08
C GLU A 309 -11.02 -18.05 39.69
N PRO A 310 -12.13 -17.65 39.04
CA PRO A 310 -12.09 -17.09 37.70
C PRO A 310 -11.46 -15.69 37.69
N PRO A 311 -10.95 -15.22 36.53
CA PRO A 311 -10.31 -13.92 36.44
C PRO A 311 -11.25 -12.76 36.78
N VAL A 312 -10.73 -11.76 37.50
CA VAL A 312 -11.48 -10.56 37.90
C VAL A 312 -11.61 -9.57 36.73
N LEU A 313 -12.79 -8.97 36.61
CA LEU A 313 -13.09 -7.87 35.68
C LEU A 313 -12.15 -6.67 35.90
N LEU A 314 -11.18 -6.46 35.01
CA LEU A 314 -10.33 -5.26 35.02
C LEU A 314 -10.96 -4.16 34.16
N ALA A 315 -11.82 -3.34 34.79
CA ALA A 315 -12.40 -2.16 34.17
C ALA A 315 -11.40 -0.99 34.13
N ASN A 316 -11.35 -0.24 33.03
CA ASN A 316 -10.62 1.04 33.00
C ASN A 316 -11.32 2.08 33.89
N LYS A 317 -10.67 3.22 34.18
CA LYS A 317 -11.19 4.23 35.14
C LYS A 317 -12.62 4.72 34.82
N ASP A 318 -12.95 4.90 33.54
CA ASP A 318 -14.28 5.34 33.11
C ASP A 318 -15.32 4.23 33.26
N ASN A 319 -14.91 2.98 33.06
CA ASN A 319 -15.74 1.80 33.23
C ASN A 319 -15.94 1.44 34.72
N ALA A 320 -14.95 1.67 35.58
CA ALA A 320 -15.03 1.42 37.01
C ALA A 320 -16.12 2.28 37.67
N ALA A 321 -16.13 3.58 37.36
CA ALA A 321 -17.16 4.51 37.83
C ALA A 321 -18.57 4.11 37.33
N THR A 322 -18.67 3.53 36.14
CA THR A 322 -19.93 3.08 35.55
C THR A 322 -20.41 1.74 36.15
N ILE A 323 -19.50 0.89 36.64
CA ILE A 323 -19.80 -0.35 37.37
C ILE A 323 -20.32 -0.02 38.76
N GLU A 324 -19.65 0.87 39.50
CA GLU A 324 -20.12 1.36 40.80
C GLU A 324 -21.53 1.96 40.70
N LEU A 325 -21.78 2.79 39.67
CA LEU A 325 -23.11 3.37 39.44
C LEU A 325 -24.18 2.33 39.09
N ALA A 326 -23.82 1.24 38.42
CA ALA A 326 -24.73 0.18 37.99
C ALA A 326 -25.08 -0.79 39.12
N GLU A 327 -24.15 -1.01 40.06
CA GLU A 327 -24.37 -1.74 41.30
C GLU A 327 -25.34 -0.98 42.22
N ASP A 328 -25.22 0.35 42.30
CA ASP A 328 -26.11 1.22 43.09
C ASP A 328 -27.55 1.33 42.52
N THR A 329 -27.73 1.20 41.21
CA THR A 329 -29.07 1.28 40.57
C THR A 329 -29.77 -0.06 40.42
N GLY A 330 -29.13 -1.17 40.82
CA GLY A 330 -29.66 -2.53 40.63
C GLY A 330 -29.76 -2.96 39.15
N GLU A 331 -29.26 -2.16 38.21
CA GLU A 331 -29.20 -2.49 36.80
C GLU A 331 -27.88 -3.21 36.51
N SER A 332 -27.90 -4.54 36.51
CA SER A 332 -26.75 -5.38 36.13
C SER A 332 -26.49 -5.36 34.62
N THR A 333 -26.16 -4.18 34.08
CA THR A 333 -25.64 -4.05 32.72
C THR A 333 -24.21 -3.53 32.80
N PRO A 334 -23.20 -4.40 32.63
CA PRO A 334 -21.78 -4.04 32.74
C PRO A 334 -21.38 -2.82 31.90
N ALA A 335 -20.49 -1.98 32.43
CA ALA A 335 -20.03 -0.74 31.79
C ALA A 335 -19.48 -0.91 30.36
N HIS A 336 -18.91 -2.07 30.05
CA HIS A 336 -18.44 -2.39 28.70
C HIS A 336 -19.56 -2.43 27.65
N ARG A 337 -20.81 -2.75 28.04
CA ARG A 337 -21.99 -2.67 27.17
C ARG A 337 -22.34 -1.22 26.86
N LYS A 338 -22.37 -0.35 27.88
CA LYS A 338 -22.62 1.08 27.71
C LYS A 338 -21.58 1.76 26.80
N LEU A 339 -20.29 1.35 26.86
CA LEU A 339 -19.26 1.84 25.95
C LEU A 339 -19.47 1.37 24.50
N MET A 340 -19.80 0.08 24.29
CA MET A 340 -20.05 -0.42 22.94
C MET A 340 -21.34 0.14 22.34
N ASP A 341 -22.36 0.37 23.17
CA ASP A 341 -23.57 1.09 22.79
C ASP A 341 -23.25 2.55 22.46
N PHE A 342 -22.37 3.21 23.20
CA PHE A 342 -21.90 4.57 22.88
C PHE A 342 -21.14 4.59 21.55
N VAL A 343 -20.23 3.63 21.31
CA VAL A 343 -19.50 3.50 20.04
C VAL A 343 -20.44 3.24 18.87
N GLU A 344 -21.47 2.40 19.06
CA GLU A 344 -22.52 2.15 18.06
C GLU A 344 -23.35 3.40 17.78
N ASN A 345 -23.79 4.09 18.83
CA ASN A 345 -24.66 5.26 18.73
C ASN A 345 -23.96 6.47 18.09
N ASN A 346 -22.63 6.55 18.18
CA ASN A 346 -21.82 7.58 17.55
C ASN A 346 -21.37 7.25 16.12
N LYS A 347 -21.71 6.07 15.59
CA LYS A 347 -21.47 5.74 14.18
C LYS A 347 -22.57 6.29 13.28
N THR A 348 -22.17 6.71 12.10
CA THR A 348 -23.09 7.14 11.03
C THR A 348 -24.04 6.01 10.61
N LYS A 349 -23.56 4.76 10.63
CA LYS A 349 -24.39 3.55 10.59
C LYS A 349 -24.30 2.86 11.94
N ARG A 350 -25.41 2.85 12.68
CA ARG A 350 -25.57 2.20 13.99
C ARG A 350 -25.60 0.67 13.82
N SER A 351 -24.47 0.12 13.43
CA SER A 351 -24.25 -1.30 13.35
C SER A 351 -22.80 -1.62 13.66
N TRP A 352 -22.58 -2.70 14.41
CA TRP A 352 -21.24 -3.19 14.69
C TRP A 352 -20.62 -3.80 13.43
N ASN A 353 -19.39 -3.43 13.12
CA ASN A 353 -18.60 -4.17 12.13
C ASN A 353 -18.17 -5.52 12.72
N HIS A 354 -17.65 -6.42 11.88
CA HIS A 354 -17.27 -7.77 12.33
C HIS A 354 -16.23 -7.78 13.47
N MET A 355 -15.37 -6.75 13.58
CA MET A 355 -14.40 -6.68 14.68
C MET A 355 -15.07 -6.25 15.98
N GLU A 356 -15.92 -5.24 15.93
CA GLU A 356 -16.70 -4.77 17.08
C GLU A 356 -17.67 -5.83 17.56
N GLN A 357 -18.31 -6.58 16.66
CA GLN A 357 -19.15 -7.72 17.03
C GLN A 357 -18.36 -8.78 17.80
N ASN A 358 -17.13 -9.07 17.40
CA ASN A 358 -16.28 -10.04 18.10
C ASN A 358 -15.84 -9.52 19.47
N ILE A 359 -15.53 -8.22 19.58
CA ILE A 359 -15.23 -7.55 20.85
C ILE A 359 -16.46 -7.57 21.76
N VAL A 360 -17.65 -7.21 21.26
CA VAL A 360 -18.90 -7.26 22.03
C VAL A 360 -19.21 -8.69 22.48
N LYS A 361 -19.02 -9.69 21.61
CA LYS A 361 -19.20 -11.11 21.97
C LYS A 361 -18.24 -11.55 23.07
N GLY A 362 -16.96 -11.19 22.98
CA GLY A 362 -15.97 -11.49 24.03
C GLY A 362 -16.26 -10.75 25.33
N LEU A 363 -16.69 -9.49 25.26
CA LEU A 363 -17.05 -8.69 26.45
C LEU A 363 -18.34 -9.18 27.12
N ASN A 364 -19.29 -9.74 26.37
CA ASN A 364 -20.54 -10.30 26.91
C ASN A 364 -20.40 -11.73 27.46
N CYS A 365 -19.21 -12.32 27.38
CA CYS A 365 -18.93 -13.63 27.97
C CYS A 365 -18.58 -13.48 29.46
N LYS A 366 -19.30 -14.20 30.32
CA LYS A 366 -19.18 -14.11 31.79
C LYS A 366 -17.80 -14.53 32.32
N THR A 367 -16.99 -15.18 31.51
CA THR A 367 -15.68 -15.75 31.86
C THR A 367 -14.49 -14.98 31.25
N THR A 368 -14.73 -13.99 30.38
CA THR A 368 -13.69 -13.47 29.47
C THR A 368 -13.04 -12.14 29.87
N ILE A 369 -13.40 -11.51 31.00
CA ILE A 369 -13.09 -10.08 31.09
C ILE A 369 -11.64 -9.76 31.51
N SER A 370 -10.90 -9.21 30.54
CA SER A 370 -9.61 -8.51 30.60
C SER A 370 -8.34 -9.33 30.85
N LEU A 371 -8.31 -10.29 31.78
CA LEU A 371 -7.05 -10.96 32.16
C LEU A 371 -6.51 -11.89 31.07
N THR A 372 -7.39 -12.65 30.42
CA THR A 372 -7.07 -13.61 29.35
C THR A 372 -6.45 -12.93 28.12
N LEU A 373 -6.99 -11.76 27.72
CA LEU A 373 -6.43 -10.97 26.62
C LEU A 373 -5.08 -10.36 27.00
N CYS A 374 -4.91 -9.90 28.24
CA CYS A 374 -3.62 -9.42 28.74
C CYS A 374 -2.56 -10.52 28.75
N LEU A 375 -2.90 -11.71 29.27
CA LEU A 375 -1.99 -12.86 29.31
C LEU A 375 -1.60 -13.31 27.91
N PHE A 376 -2.55 -13.44 26.98
CA PHE A 376 -2.24 -13.76 25.58
C PHE A 376 -1.38 -12.68 24.92
N THR A 377 -1.66 -11.41 25.23
CA THR A 377 -0.89 -10.28 24.68
C THR A 377 0.57 -10.32 25.15
N MET A 378 0.81 -10.57 26.43
CA MET A 378 2.16 -10.66 26.98
C MET A 378 2.87 -11.94 26.55
N ALA A 379 2.18 -13.07 26.61
CA ALA A 379 2.76 -14.39 26.36
C ALA A 379 3.03 -14.67 24.88
N VAL A 380 2.21 -14.14 23.97
CA VAL A 380 2.25 -14.52 22.55
C VAL A 380 2.36 -13.30 21.65
N MET A 381 1.51 -12.29 21.82
CA MET A 381 1.44 -11.16 20.86
C MET A 381 2.69 -10.31 20.84
N HIS A 382 3.16 -9.86 22.01
CA HIS A 382 4.32 -8.98 22.11
C HIS A 382 5.59 -9.67 21.58
N PRO A 383 5.92 -10.90 22.00
CA PRO A 383 7.04 -11.66 21.43
C PRO A 383 6.90 -11.88 19.92
N TYR A 384 5.70 -12.22 19.45
CA TYR A 384 5.43 -12.42 18.03
C TYR A 384 5.67 -11.13 17.23
N ALA A 385 5.11 -10.00 17.68
CA ALA A 385 5.27 -8.71 17.04
C ALA A 385 6.74 -8.26 17.03
N ALA A 386 7.47 -8.48 18.12
CA ALA A 386 8.91 -8.20 18.18
C ALA A 386 9.68 -9.04 17.15
N ALA A 387 9.34 -10.32 16.98
CA ALA A 387 10.01 -11.23 16.04
C ALA A 387 9.70 -10.95 14.56
N VAL A 388 8.56 -10.29 14.25
CA VAL A 388 8.16 -10.00 12.86
C VAL A 388 8.22 -8.52 12.48
N ARG A 389 8.34 -7.60 13.46
CA ARG A 389 8.33 -6.14 13.27
C ARG A 389 9.38 -5.39 14.10
N GLY A 390 10.28 -6.09 14.78
CA GLY A 390 11.40 -5.51 15.50
C GLY A 390 12.33 -4.70 14.60
N SER A 391 13.08 -3.78 15.22
CA SER A 391 14.12 -3.00 14.54
C SER A 391 15.18 -3.90 13.90
N GLY A 392 15.57 -3.64 12.66
CA GLY A 392 16.55 -4.46 11.92
C GLY A 392 15.94 -5.59 11.10
N LEU A 393 14.61 -5.67 11.00
CA LEU A 393 13.88 -6.67 10.22
C LEU A 393 13.30 -6.10 8.92
N GLU A 394 13.83 -4.97 8.41
CA GLU A 394 13.32 -4.30 7.21
C GLU A 394 13.40 -5.19 5.95
N GLU A 395 14.30 -6.17 5.94
CA GLU A 395 14.50 -7.14 4.86
C GLU A 395 13.85 -8.52 5.14
N LEU A 396 13.16 -8.67 6.27
CA LEU A 396 12.54 -9.95 6.64
C LEU A 396 11.39 -10.29 5.69
N ASN A 397 11.59 -11.32 4.87
CA ASN A 397 10.58 -11.77 3.93
C ASN A 397 9.51 -12.60 4.67
N MET A 398 8.24 -12.24 4.47
CA MET A 398 7.11 -12.95 5.05
C MET A 398 7.06 -14.44 4.67
N LEU A 399 7.60 -14.83 3.52
CA LEU A 399 7.66 -16.23 3.07
C LEU A 399 8.63 -17.08 3.89
N ASP A 400 9.64 -16.44 4.52
CA ASP A 400 10.65 -17.11 5.32
C ASP A 400 10.18 -17.36 6.77
N LEU A 401 9.03 -16.79 7.17
CA LEU A 401 8.45 -16.94 8.51
C LEU A 401 7.83 -18.31 8.79
N ARG A 402 7.82 -19.23 7.81
CA ARG A 402 7.16 -20.54 7.97
C ARG A 402 7.65 -21.33 9.19
N PRO A 403 8.96 -21.49 9.46
CA PRO A 403 9.43 -22.21 10.65
C PRO A 403 9.02 -21.50 11.94
N PHE A 404 9.08 -20.17 11.96
CA PHE A 404 8.64 -19.37 13.11
C PHE A 404 7.13 -19.52 13.37
N HIS A 405 6.28 -19.52 12.34
CA HIS A 405 4.85 -19.78 12.53
C HIS A 405 4.54 -21.20 13.01
N GLN A 406 5.40 -22.18 12.73
CA GLN A 406 5.28 -23.52 13.29
C GLN A 406 5.59 -23.54 14.79
N SER A 407 6.60 -22.79 15.25
CA SER A 407 6.90 -22.67 16.69
C SER A 407 5.80 -21.94 17.45
N VAL A 408 5.23 -20.87 16.88
CA VAL A 408 4.07 -20.17 17.45
C VAL A 408 2.89 -21.12 17.66
N LYS A 409 2.55 -21.94 16.65
CA LYS A 409 1.49 -22.94 16.75
C LYS A 409 1.78 -23.99 17.81
N ALA A 410 3.02 -24.45 17.90
CA ALA A 410 3.43 -25.43 18.90
C ALA A 410 3.32 -24.84 20.32
N HIS A 411 3.74 -23.59 20.52
CA HIS A 411 3.62 -22.87 21.79
C HIS A 411 2.17 -22.71 22.22
N MET A 412 1.30 -22.23 21.32
CA MET A 412 -0.12 -22.10 21.61
C MET A 412 -0.77 -23.43 22.01
N ARG A 413 -0.42 -24.54 21.35
CA ARG A 413 -0.92 -25.86 21.73
C ARG A 413 -0.48 -26.29 23.12
N LYS A 414 0.73 -25.91 23.55
CA LYS A 414 1.21 -26.18 24.92
C LYS A 414 0.39 -25.40 25.95
N LEU A 415 0.14 -24.10 25.69
CA LEU A 415 -0.65 -23.25 26.59
C LEU A 415 -2.12 -23.68 26.67
N ILE A 416 -2.70 -24.19 25.57
CA ILE A 416 -4.05 -24.75 25.57
C ILE A 416 -4.10 -26.06 26.38
N ALA A 417 -3.07 -26.91 26.27
CA ALA A 417 -3.00 -28.16 27.01
C ALA A 417 -2.67 -27.99 28.49
N ASN A 418 -1.96 -26.91 28.85
CA ASN A 418 -1.62 -26.56 30.22
C ASN A 418 -1.43 -25.04 30.35
N SER A 419 -2.38 -24.39 31.00
CA SER A 419 -2.40 -22.94 31.23
C SER A 419 -1.69 -22.52 32.52
N ASP A 420 -1.29 -23.45 33.40
CA ASP A 420 -0.62 -23.17 34.69
C ASP A 420 0.55 -22.19 34.57
N PRO A 421 1.44 -22.29 33.55
CA PRO A 421 2.55 -21.36 33.43
C PRO A 421 2.13 -19.89 33.27
N LEU A 422 0.93 -19.62 32.75
CA LEU A 422 0.42 -18.25 32.55
C LEU A 422 -0.03 -17.58 33.86
N ILE A 423 -0.40 -18.38 34.86
CA ILE A 423 -0.95 -17.92 36.15
C ILE A 423 -0.02 -18.23 37.33
N SER A 424 1.03 -19.01 37.11
CA SER A 424 1.99 -19.39 38.14
C SER A 424 2.88 -18.21 38.57
N THR A 425 2.98 -18.02 39.89
CA THR A 425 3.89 -17.05 40.53
C THR A 425 5.32 -17.57 40.68
N ALA A 426 5.63 -18.75 40.14
CA ALA A 426 6.98 -19.32 40.21
C ALA A 426 8.00 -18.44 39.44
N PRO A 427 9.23 -18.26 39.95
CA PRO A 427 10.21 -17.34 39.36
C PRO A 427 10.59 -17.61 37.90
N ASP A 428 10.38 -18.84 37.42
CA ASP A 428 10.75 -19.30 36.08
C ASP A 428 9.54 -19.63 35.19
N SER A 429 8.30 -19.35 35.64
CA SER A 429 7.09 -19.66 34.88
C SER A 429 7.08 -18.98 33.51
N TYR A 430 7.62 -17.75 33.41
CA TYR A 430 7.70 -16.96 32.18
C TYR A 430 8.43 -17.68 31.03
N LYS A 431 9.42 -18.54 31.32
CA LYS A 431 10.16 -19.32 30.31
C LYS A 431 9.28 -20.31 29.55
N PHE A 432 8.19 -20.73 30.18
CA PHE A 432 7.22 -21.66 29.62
C PHE A 432 5.91 -20.97 29.23
N ALA A 433 5.63 -19.81 29.83
CA ALA A 433 4.46 -19.00 29.54
C ALA A 433 4.62 -18.21 28.24
N THR A 434 5.78 -17.61 27.99
CA THR A 434 6.01 -16.69 26.86
C THR A 434 6.61 -17.39 25.63
N LEU A 435 6.28 -16.91 24.44
CA LEU A 435 6.68 -17.49 23.16
C LEU A 435 8.20 -17.41 22.92
N ASP A 436 8.85 -16.36 23.43
CA ASP A 436 10.30 -16.14 23.35
C ASP A 436 11.04 -16.54 24.64
N GLY A 437 10.29 -16.98 25.68
CA GLY A 437 10.84 -17.39 26.97
C GLY A 437 11.42 -16.23 27.78
N LYS A 438 10.92 -15.00 27.58
CA LYS A 438 11.45 -13.77 28.17
C LYS A 438 10.41 -12.90 28.86
#